data_AF-A0A7J3VBX0-F1
#
_entry.id   AF-A0A7J3VBX0-F1
#
_cell.length_a   1.000
_cell.length_b   1.000
_cell.length_c   1.000
_cell.angle_alpha   90.00
_cell.angle_beta   90.00
_cell.angle_gamma   90.00
#
_symmetry.space_group_name_H-M   'P 1'
#
loop_
_entity.id
_entity.type
_entity.pdbx_description
1 polymer ?
#
loop_
_entity_poly.entity_id
_entity_poly.type
_entity_poly.pdbx_seq_one_letter_code
_entity_poly.pdbx_strand_id
1 'polypeptide(L)' 'MKRIIRGIKRILSEEAYCSNCDRFVKVDVKVKTYGNRRIEIKKCSICGRVIEEREYYTEI' A
#
# COMPACT_ATOMS: atom_id res chain seq x y z
N MET A 1 1.80 24.79 -7.16
CA MET A 1 0.89 24.27 -6.12
C MET A 1 1.12 22.76 -5.96
N LYS A 2 1.86 22.31 -4.94
CA LYS A 2 2.08 20.87 -4.69
C LYS A 2 0.99 20.39 -3.73
N ARG A 3 -0.10 19.83 -4.26
CA ARG A 3 -1.15 19.17 -3.46
C ARG A 3 -0.54 17.89 -2.87
N ILE A 4 -0.03 17.96 -1.65
CA ILE A 4 0.42 16.78 -0.91
C ILE A 4 -0.86 16.04 -0.47
N ILE A 5 -1.19 14.99 -1.20
CA ILE A 5 -2.32 14.11 -0.90
C ILE A 5 -1.96 13.37 0.40
N ARG A 6 -2.71 13.67 1.48
CA ARG A 6 -2.70 12.88 2.72
C ARG A 6 -3.11 11.46 2.34
N GLY A 7 -2.15 10.55 2.30
CA GLY A 7 -2.40 9.13 2.05
C GLY A 7 -3.37 8.60 3.10
N ILE A 8 -4.51 8.08 2.65
CA ILE A 8 -5.45 7.38 3.53
C ILE A 8 -4.75 6.10 3.95
N LYS A 9 -4.36 6.02 5.22
CA LYS A 9 -3.90 4.78 5.84
C LYS A 9 -5.14 3.91 6.06
N ARG A 10 -5.58 3.22 5.00
CA ARG A 10 -6.68 2.26 5.10
C ARG A 10 -6.12 1.05 5.83
N ILE A 11 -6.25 1.05 7.15
CA ILE A 11 -6.04 -0.14 8.00
C ILE A 11 -7.30 -1.01 7.84
N LEU A 12 -7.65 -1.36 6.61
CA LEU A 12 -8.57 -2.47 6.41
C LEU A 12 -7.75 -3.70 6.74
N SER A 13 -8.29 -4.55 7.60
CA SER A 13 -7.70 -5.76 8.21
C SER A 13 -7.25 -6.79 7.17
N GLU A 14 -6.31 -6.43 6.32
CA GLU A 14 -5.76 -7.27 5.28
C GLU A 14 -4.52 -7.96 5.87
N GLU A 15 -4.53 -9.28 5.84
CA GLU A 15 -3.39 -10.11 6.21
C GLU A 15 -2.76 -10.63 4.93
N ALA A 16 -1.44 -10.53 4.83
CA ALA A 16 -0.69 -11.07 3.70
C ALA A 16 0.49 -11.90 4.22
N TYR A 17 0.85 -12.93 3.48
CA TYR A 17 2.04 -13.71 3.79
C TYR A 17 3.29 -12.87 3.49
N CYS A 18 4.16 -12.72 4.50
CA CYS A 18 5.44 -12.05 4.34
C CYS A 18 6.55 -13.09 4.30
N SER A 19 7.15 -13.31 3.13
CA SER A 19 8.25 -14.28 2.97
C SER A 19 9.45 -14.01 3.87
N ASN A 20 9.65 -12.77 4.31
CA ASN A 20 10.72 -12.44 5.25
C ASN A 20 10.39 -12.79 6.71
N CYS A 21 9.11 -12.74 7.09
CA CYS A 21 8.67 -13.12 8.44
C CYS A 21 8.21 -14.57 8.52
N ASP A 22 8.13 -15.25 7.36
CA ASP A 22 7.63 -16.61 7.16
C ASP A 22 6.26 -16.88 7.80
N ARG A 23 5.36 -15.89 7.73
CA ARG A 23 4.01 -15.96 8.30
C ARG A 23 3.06 -14.93 7.71
N PHE A 24 1.77 -15.14 7.92
CA PHE A 24 0.75 -14.14 7.66
C PHE A 24 0.85 -13.02 8.70
N VAL A 25 0.80 -11.78 8.21
CA VAL A 25 0.96 -10.57 9.01
C VAL A 25 -0.05 -9.53 8.56
N LYS A 26 -0.48 -8.68 9.50
CA LYS A 26 -1.23 -7.46 9.15
C LYS A 26 -0.37 -6.60 8.23
N VAL A 27 -1.00 -6.02 7.21
CA VAL A 27 -0.30 -5.10 6.30
C VAL A 27 -0.73 -3.65 6.48
N ASP A 28 0.25 -2.76 6.44
CA ASP A 28 0.03 -1.32 6.32
C ASP A 28 -0.12 -0.96 4.85
N VAL A 29 -1.34 -0.57 4.45
CA VAL A 29 -1.63 -0.13 3.09
C VAL A 29 -1.43 1.38 2.96
N LYS A 30 -0.63 1.78 1.97
CA LYS A 30 -0.44 3.18 1.58
C LYS A 30 -0.88 3.36 0.13
N VAL A 31 -1.91 4.18 -0.05
CA VAL A 31 -2.36 4.58 -1.38
C VAL A 31 -1.80 5.97 -1.70
N LYS A 32 -1.14 6.09 -2.83
CA LYS A 32 -0.70 7.36 -3.42
C LYS A 32 -1.43 7.56 -4.74
N THR A 33 -1.93 8.76 -4.97
CA THR A 33 -2.58 9.12 -6.23
C THR A 33 -1.80 10.25 -6.89
N TYR A 34 -1.54 10.13 -8.18
CA TYR A 34 -0.80 11.09 -8.99
C TYR A 34 -1.54 11.28 -10.32
N GLY A 35 -2.40 12.30 -10.41
CA GLY A 35 -3.24 12.51 -11.59
C GLY A 35 -4.17 11.32 -11.83
N ASN A 36 -4.02 10.67 -12.99
CA ASN A 36 -4.75 9.46 -13.40
C ASN A 36 -4.10 8.14 -12.93
N ARG A 37 -3.00 8.22 -12.16
CA ARG A 37 -2.29 7.05 -11.62
C ARG A 37 -2.60 6.88 -10.14
N ARG A 38 -2.82 5.65 -9.71
CA ARG A 38 -2.99 5.27 -8.30
C ARG A 38 -2.07 4.11 -7.98
N ILE A 39 -1.22 4.28 -6.98
CA ILE A 39 -0.25 3.30 -6.52
C ILE A 39 -0.67 2.85 -5.13
N GLU A 40 -0.94 1.57 -4.96
CA GLU A 40 -1.22 0.94 -3.67
C GLU A 40 -0.02 0.11 -3.24
N ILE A 41 0.55 0.44 -2.09
CA ILE A 41 1.73 -0.22 -1.54
C ILE A 41 1.32 -0.89 -0.23
N LYS A 42 1.46 -2.21 -0.16
CA LYS A 42 1.23 -2.99 1.05
C LYS A 42 2.55 -3.32 1.71
N LYS A 43 2.70 -2.95 2.98
CA LYS A 43 3.91 -3.22 3.76
C LYS A 43 3.61 -4.13 4.94
N CYS A 44 4.53 -5.01 5.27
CA CYS A 44 4.49 -5.79 6.50
C CYS A 44 4.48 -4.84 7.70
N SER A 45 3.49 -4.95 8.59
CA SER A 45 3.44 -4.15 9.82
C SER A 45 4.54 -4.49 10.83
N ILE A 46 5.15 -5.68 10.72
CA ILE A 46 6.19 -6.16 11.63
C ILE A 46 7.58 -5.73 11.13
N CYS A 47 7.95 -6.08 9.90
CA CYS A 47 9.30 -5.85 9.38
C CYS A 47 9.39 -4.64 8.43
N GLY A 48 8.28 -3.99 8.10
CA GLY A 48 8.23 -2.79 7.26
C GLY A 48 8.51 -3.02 5.76
N ARG A 49 8.81 -4.25 5.34
CA ARG A 49 9.06 -4.60 3.93
C ARG A 49 7.80 -4.46 3.08
N VAL A 50 7.98 -4.07 1.82
CA VAL A 50 6.91 -4.12 0.82
C VAL A 50 6.61 -5.59 0.51
N ILE A 51 5.34 -5.98 0.62
CA ILE A 51 4.85 -7.31 0.27
C ILE A 51 4.25 -7.25 -1.13
N GLU A 52 3.54 -6.17 -1.45
CA GLU A 52 2.86 -6.01 -2.73
C GLU A 52 2.83 -4.52 -3.11
N GLU A 53 3.01 -4.24 -4.40
CA GLU A 53 2.81 -2.93 -4.99
C GLU A 53 1.93 -3.09 -6.24
N ARG A 54 0.83 -2.35 -6.30
CA ARG A 54 -0.10 -2.35 -7.43
C ARG A 54 -0.24 -0.95 -7.99
N GLU A 55 -0.13 -0.82 -9.30
CA GLU A 55 -0.37 0.43 -9.99
C GLU A 55 -1.64 0.32 -10.85
N TYR A 56 -2.50 1.32 -10.74
CA TYR A 56 -3.75 1.47 -11.47
C TYR A 56 -3.69 2.75 -12.29
N TYR A 57 -4.13 2.67 -13.54
CA TYR A 57 -4.37 3.83 -14.40
C TYR A 57 -5.88 3.97 -14.58
N THR A 58 -6.45 5.09 -14.14
CA THR A 58 -7.82 5.45 -14.53
C THR A 58 -7.77 6.09 -15.91
N GLU A 59 -8.30 5.41 -16.92
CA GLU A 59 -8.59 6.04 -18.21
C GLU A 59 -9.68 7.10 -17.97
N ILE A 60 -9.43 8.33 -18.45
CA ILE A 60 -10.35 9.48 -18.33
C ILE A 60 -11.20 9.54 -19.59
#